data_AF-A0AB37ZDD4-F1
#
_entry.id   AF-A0AB37ZDD4-F1
#
_cell.length_a   1.000
_cell.length_b   1.000
_cell.length_c   1.000
_cell.angle_alpha   90.00
_cell.angle_beta   90.00
_cell.angle_gamma   90.00
#
_symmetry.space_group_name_H-M   'P 1'
#
loop_
_entity.id
_entity.type
_entity.pdbx_description
1 polymer ?
#
loop_
_entity_poly.entity_id
_entity_poly.type
_entity_poly.pdbx_seq_one_letter_code
_entity_poly.pdbx_strand_id
1 'polypeptide(L)'
;MEKENGLDEAARASTVEAWVFWLLVSRWALAVTAVLYWLGVVGFSPLDLIEWVGRALYGTSETAAEDLPKYIAGPYAFIHGLFGGASWLFLFLPLRAFVRYRVGVIEAGSEEAYRQRIREEAERASTPQPVGVLVSISIAKGGALSSSETLVETADGFFRVSGLVDTVKKGEPVFVLGNSLLIGEGDRQRRYTVIS
;
A
#
# COMPACT_ATOMS: atom_id res chain seq x y z
N MET A 1 -39.63 -2.97 -6.98
CA MET A 1 -38.25 -2.73 -7.46
C MET A 1 -37.48 -1.76 -6.58
N GLU A 2 -37.96 -0.55 -6.29
CA GLU A 2 -37.18 0.42 -5.50
C GLU A 2 -36.95 0.04 -4.02
N LYS A 3 -37.94 -0.60 -3.37
CA LYS A 3 -37.78 -1.12 -1.99
C LYS A 3 -36.83 -2.31 -1.86
N GLU A 4 -36.59 -3.04 -2.95
CA GLU A 4 -35.77 -4.25 -2.96
C GLU A 4 -34.27 -3.88 -3.03
N ASN A 5 -33.94 -2.87 -3.85
CA ASN A 5 -32.58 -2.32 -3.91
C ASN A 5 -32.13 -1.69 -2.58
N GLY A 6 -33.01 -0.99 -1.87
CA GLY A 6 -32.66 -0.37 -0.58
C GLY A 6 -32.39 -1.39 0.55
N LEU A 7 -33.04 -2.55 0.52
CA LEU A 7 -32.79 -3.64 1.48
C LEU A 7 -31.46 -4.34 1.19
N ASP A 8 -31.11 -4.52 -0.09
CA ASP A 8 -29.84 -5.09 -0.52
C ASP A 8 -28.65 -4.17 -0.20
N GLU A 9 -28.80 -2.86 -0.37
CA GLU A 9 -27.77 -1.87 0.00
C GLU A 9 -27.52 -1.84 1.51
N ALA A 10 -28.58 -1.88 2.33
CA ALA A 10 -28.46 -1.92 3.78
C ALA A 10 -27.77 -3.21 4.28
N ALA A 11 -28.10 -4.36 3.70
CA ALA A 11 -27.46 -5.63 4.04
C ALA A 11 -25.97 -5.67 3.64
N ARG A 12 -25.61 -5.08 2.50
CA ARG A 12 -24.20 -4.94 2.08
C ARG A 12 -23.43 -4.03 3.02
N ALA A 13 -23.99 -2.88 3.37
CA ALA A 13 -23.38 -1.93 4.31
C ALA A 13 -23.09 -2.58 5.67
N SER A 14 -24.07 -3.27 6.26
CA SER A 14 -23.86 -3.97 7.54
C SER A 14 -22.78 -5.06 7.45
N THR A 15 -22.66 -5.72 6.30
CA THR A 15 -21.64 -6.75 6.10
C THR A 15 -20.24 -6.13 5.99
N VAL A 16 -20.10 -5.02 5.28
CA VAL A 16 -18.84 -4.25 5.20
C VAL A 16 -18.41 -3.77 6.58
N GLU A 17 -19.33 -3.19 7.35
CA GLU A 17 -19.08 -2.74 8.72
C GLU A 17 -18.60 -3.88 9.63
N ALA A 18 -19.21 -5.06 9.53
CA ALA A 18 -18.78 -6.23 10.28
C ALA A 18 -17.33 -6.63 9.95
N TRP A 19 -16.96 -6.65 8.66
CA TRP A 19 -15.58 -6.96 8.24
C TRP A 19 -14.57 -5.93 8.75
N VAL A 20 -14.91 -4.64 8.70
CA VAL A 20 -14.06 -3.56 9.22
C VAL A 20 -13.91 -3.67 10.75
N PHE A 21 -15.01 -3.94 11.46
CA PHE A 21 -14.99 -4.17 12.90
C PHE A 21 -14.06 -5.33 13.28
N TRP A 22 -14.22 -6.49 12.63
CA TRP A 22 -13.36 -7.65 12.90
C TRP A 22 -11.89 -7.37 12.59
N LEU A 23 -11.59 -6.63 11.53
CA LEU A 23 -10.23 -6.21 11.22
C LEU A 23 -9.61 -5.37 12.35
N LEU A 24 -10.38 -4.43 12.92
CA LEU A 24 -9.93 -3.60 14.05
C LEU A 24 -9.70 -4.42 15.31
N VAL A 25 -10.61 -5.34 15.62
CA VAL A 25 -10.49 -6.26 16.77
C VAL A 25 -9.25 -7.14 16.60
N SER A 26 -9.06 -7.75 15.44
CA SER A 26 -7.89 -8.60 15.16
C SER A 26 -6.58 -7.83 15.23
N ARG A 27 -6.54 -6.56 14.80
CA ARG A 27 -5.34 -5.70 14.96
C ARG A 27 -4.93 -5.57 16.42
N TRP A 28 -5.89 -5.29 17.30
CA TRP A 28 -5.62 -5.15 18.73
C TRP A 28 -5.26 -6.49 19.37
N ALA A 29 -5.94 -7.58 18.99
CA ALA A 29 -5.61 -8.91 19.45
C ALA A 29 -4.16 -9.28 19.11
N LEU A 30 -3.74 -9.07 17.85
CA LEU A 30 -2.36 -9.33 17.42
C LEU A 30 -1.34 -8.45 18.15
N ALA A 31 -1.65 -7.17 18.38
CA ALA A 31 -0.78 -6.26 19.13
C ALA A 31 -0.62 -6.70 20.59
N VAL A 32 -1.72 -7.09 21.25
CA VAL A 32 -1.69 -7.62 22.61
C VAL A 32 -0.89 -8.92 22.66
N THR A 33 -1.09 -9.85 21.72
CA THR A 33 -0.33 -11.10 21.66
C THR A 33 1.17 -10.85 21.45
N ALA A 34 1.55 -9.87 20.62
CA ALA A 34 2.96 -9.48 20.45
C ALA A 34 3.59 -9.00 21.76
N VAL A 35 2.86 -8.18 22.53
CA VAL A 35 3.30 -7.72 23.85
C VAL A 35 3.40 -8.90 24.83
N LEU A 36 2.42 -9.79 24.85
CA LEU A 36 2.45 -10.98 25.71
C LEU A 36 3.60 -11.93 25.35
N TYR A 37 3.96 -12.04 24.08
CA TYR A 37 5.13 -12.78 23.62
C TYR A 37 6.43 -12.16 24.16
N TRP A 38 6.61 -10.84 24.03
CA TRP A 38 7.79 -10.17 24.59
C TRP A 38 7.89 -10.22 26.11
N LEU A 39 6.75 -10.28 26.81
CA LEU A 39 6.71 -10.52 28.25
C LEU A 39 6.95 -11.99 28.63
N GLY A 40 7.08 -12.90 27.66
CA GLY A 40 7.28 -14.33 27.89
C GLY A 40 6.03 -15.08 28.36
N VAL A 41 4.84 -14.45 28.30
CA VAL A 41 3.56 -15.09 28.63
C VAL A 41 3.13 -16.04 27.51
N VAL A 42 3.40 -15.67 26.26
CA VAL A 42 3.19 -16.51 25.07
C VAL A 42 4.54 -17.03 24.61
N GLY A 43 4.76 -18.34 24.71
CA GLY A 43 6.03 -18.98 24.40
C GLY A 43 6.24 -19.36 22.92
N PHE A 44 5.34 -18.95 22.04
CA PHE A 44 5.42 -19.26 20.60
C PHE A 44 5.11 -18.04 19.75
N SER A 45 5.75 -17.99 18.59
CA SER A 45 5.53 -17.00 17.54
C SER A 45 5.20 -17.69 16.21
N PRO A 46 4.52 -16.97 15.30
CA PRO A 46 4.34 -17.42 13.92
C PRO A 46 5.65 -17.76 13.22
N LEU A 47 6.75 -17.10 13.59
CA LEU A 47 8.08 -17.37 13.05
C LEU A 47 8.57 -18.78 13.44
N ASP A 48 8.33 -19.21 14.69
CA ASP A 48 8.67 -20.56 15.15
C ASP A 48 7.93 -21.64 14.34
N LEU A 49 6.69 -21.35 13.94
CA LEU A 49 5.91 -22.26 13.10
C LEU A 49 6.48 -22.36 11.68
N ILE A 50 6.92 -21.24 11.10
CA ILE A 50 7.58 -21.23 9.79
C ILE A 50 8.90 -22.01 9.85
N GLU A 51 9.69 -21.81 10.90
CA GLU A 51 10.93 -22.56 11.10
C GLU A 51 10.66 -24.06 11.26
N TRP A 52 9.65 -24.43 12.05
CA TRP A 52 9.27 -25.82 12.22
C TRP A 52 8.84 -26.49 10.90
N VAL A 53 7.99 -25.82 10.09
CA VAL A 53 7.60 -26.31 8.76
C VAL A 53 8.81 -26.41 7.83
N GLY A 54 9.68 -25.40 7.84
CA GLY A 54 10.92 -25.40 7.06
C GLY A 54 11.82 -26.58 7.41
N ARG A 55 11.99 -26.88 8.70
CA ARG A 55 12.75 -28.06 9.16
C ARG A 55 12.12 -29.36 8.70
N ALA A 56 10.79 -29.48 8.82
CA ALA A 56 10.06 -30.67 8.38
C ALA A 56 10.20 -30.93 6.88
N LEU A 57 10.30 -29.88 6.05
CA LEU A 57 10.39 -30.00 4.60
C LEU A 57 11.83 -30.12 4.07
N TYR A 58 12.80 -29.43 4.70
CA TYR A 58 14.16 -29.30 4.18
C TYR A 58 15.22 -30.07 4.97
N GLY A 59 14.86 -30.71 6.09
CA GLY A 59 15.75 -31.60 6.82
C GLY A 59 17.01 -30.94 7.38
N THR A 60 17.02 -29.61 7.54
CA THR A 60 18.15 -28.89 8.12
C THR A 60 18.30 -29.24 9.60
N SER A 61 19.31 -30.05 9.92
CA SER A 61 19.71 -30.39 11.28
C SER A 61 20.24 -29.15 12.01
N GLU A 62 19.76 -28.96 13.25
CA GLU A 62 20.10 -27.84 14.14
C GLU A 62 21.62 -27.62 14.26
N THR A 63 22.05 -26.37 14.10
CA THR A 63 22.93 -25.83 15.13
C THR A 63 21.98 -25.33 16.20
N ALA A 64 21.85 -26.08 17.30
CA ALA A 64 21.05 -25.60 18.42
C ALA A 64 21.65 -24.25 18.82
N ALA A 65 20.83 -23.30 19.30
CA ALA A 65 21.38 -22.05 19.83
C ALA A 65 22.42 -22.28 20.95
N GLU A 66 22.45 -23.50 21.51
CA GLU A 66 23.44 -24.04 22.45
C GLU A 66 24.83 -24.30 21.84
N ASP A 67 24.93 -24.55 20.53
CA ASP A 67 26.19 -24.75 19.80
C ASP A 67 26.81 -23.44 19.29
N LEU A 68 26.08 -22.32 19.43
CA LEU A 68 26.60 -21.00 19.08
C LEU A 68 27.63 -20.54 20.12
N PRO A 69 28.75 -19.94 19.69
CA PRO A 69 29.66 -19.28 20.61
C PRO A 69 28.91 -18.28 21.49
N LYS A 70 29.23 -18.23 22.80
CA LYS A 70 28.50 -17.40 23.80
C LYS A 70 28.34 -15.93 23.42
N TYR A 71 29.26 -15.39 22.61
CA TYR A 71 29.20 -14.01 22.13
C TYR A 71 28.15 -13.78 21.01
N ILE A 72 27.70 -14.84 20.33
CA ILE A 72 26.64 -14.81 19.30
C ILE A 72 25.30 -15.22 19.90
N ALA A 73 25.29 -16.12 20.88
CA ALA A 73 24.07 -16.63 21.50
C ALA A 73 23.17 -15.53 22.07
N GLY A 74 23.74 -14.53 22.76
CA GLY A 74 22.99 -13.38 23.29
C GLY A 74 22.33 -12.52 22.21
N PRO A 75 23.10 -11.99 21.23
CA PRO A 75 22.54 -11.26 20.09
C PRO A 75 21.51 -12.06 19.28
N TYR A 76 21.75 -13.35 19.06
CA TYR A 76 20.82 -14.22 18.35
C TYR A 76 19.50 -14.36 19.11
N ALA A 77 19.52 -14.65 20.41
CA ALA A 77 18.31 -14.74 21.24
C ALA A 77 17.53 -13.41 21.27
N PHE A 78 18.24 -12.28 21.31
CA PHE A 78 17.61 -10.95 21.24
C PHE A 78 16.92 -10.72 19.89
N ILE A 79 17.61 -11.00 18.77
CA ILE A 79 17.06 -10.88 17.42
C ILE A 79 15.84 -11.81 17.29
N HIS A 80 15.96 -13.06 17.70
CA HIS A 80 14.88 -14.04 17.65
C HIS A 80 13.67 -13.58 18.47
N GLY A 81 13.86 -13.07 19.69
CA GLY A 81 12.80 -12.49 20.50
C GLY A 81 12.13 -11.26 19.86
N LEU A 82 12.93 -10.39 19.24
CA LEU A 82 12.42 -9.21 18.54
C LEU A 82 11.56 -9.60 17.34
N PHE A 83 12.09 -10.45 16.46
CA PHE A 83 11.40 -10.88 15.24
C PHE A 83 10.22 -11.82 15.53
N GLY A 84 10.31 -12.65 16.57
CA GLY A 84 9.19 -13.47 17.04
C GLY A 84 7.98 -12.61 17.44
N GLY A 85 8.18 -11.57 18.25
CA GLY A 85 7.08 -10.66 18.59
C GLY A 85 6.61 -9.81 17.41
N ALA A 86 7.54 -9.34 16.56
CA ALA A 86 7.19 -8.60 15.35
C ALA A 86 6.36 -9.45 14.36
N SER A 87 6.59 -10.77 14.30
CA SER A 87 5.85 -11.66 13.40
C SER A 87 4.33 -11.66 13.67
N TRP A 88 3.91 -11.51 14.93
CA TRP A 88 2.49 -11.31 15.28
C TRP A 88 1.91 -10.04 14.68
N LEU A 89 2.69 -8.94 14.66
CA LEU A 89 2.27 -7.69 14.02
C LEU A 89 2.23 -7.84 12.50
N PHE A 90 3.17 -8.57 11.91
CA PHE A 90 3.21 -8.81 10.47
C PHE A 90 2.02 -9.62 9.95
N LEU A 91 1.41 -10.49 10.77
CA LEU A 91 0.16 -11.17 10.42
C LEU A 91 -1.00 -10.22 10.12
N PHE A 92 -0.94 -8.97 10.57
CA PHE A 92 -1.93 -7.96 10.23
C PHE A 92 -1.93 -7.60 8.74
N LEU A 93 -0.79 -7.68 8.05
CA LEU A 93 -0.67 -7.33 6.63
C LEU A 93 -1.54 -8.22 5.72
N PRO A 94 -1.40 -9.56 5.74
CA PRO A 94 -2.25 -10.43 4.92
C PRO A 94 -3.73 -10.32 5.32
N LEU A 95 -4.03 -10.17 6.62
CA LEU A 95 -5.41 -9.97 7.08
C LEU A 95 -6.02 -8.69 6.52
N ARG A 96 -5.29 -7.57 6.56
CA ARG A 96 -5.71 -6.30 5.98
C ARG A 96 -5.94 -6.42 4.47
N ALA A 97 -5.04 -7.09 3.76
CA ALA A 97 -5.19 -7.32 2.33
C ALA A 97 -6.45 -8.15 2.02
N PHE A 98 -6.68 -9.23 2.78
CA PHE A 98 -7.87 -10.06 2.65
C PHE A 98 -9.17 -9.29 2.91
N VAL A 99 -9.24 -8.51 4.00
CA VAL A 99 -10.44 -7.73 4.33
C VAL A 99 -10.72 -6.67 3.27
N ARG A 100 -9.68 -5.97 2.78
CA ARG A 100 -9.83 -5.01 1.67
C ARG A 100 -10.40 -5.66 0.42
N TYR A 101 -9.90 -6.84 0.07
CA TYR A 101 -10.44 -7.63 -1.04
C TYR A 101 -11.92 -7.99 -0.81
N ARG A 102 -12.27 -8.51 0.37
CA ARG A 102 -13.66 -8.90 0.69
C ARG A 102 -14.62 -7.72 0.64
N VAL A 103 -14.23 -6.58 1.23
CA VAL A 103 -15.02 -5.34 1.18
C VAL A 103 -15.20 -4.88 -0.26
N GLY A 104 -14.13 -4.85 -1.06
CA GLY A 104 -14.20 -4.46 -2.46
C GLY A 104 -15.11 -5.36 -3.30
N VAL A 105 -15.12 -6.67 -3.04
CA VAL A 105 -16.05 -7.62 -3.70
C VAL A 105 -17.50 -7.37 -3.29
N ILE A 106 -17.78 -7.07 -2.01
CA ILE A 106 -19.14 -6.77 -1.53
C ILE A 106 -19.65 -5.45 -2.13
N GLU A 107 -18.80 -4.42 -2.17
CA GLU A 107 -19.12 -3.12 -2.78
C GLU A 107 -19.32 -3.20 -4.29
N ALA A 108 -18.54 -4.05 -4.97
CA ALA A 108 -18.72 -4.30 -6.40
C ALA A 108 -19.94 -5.20 -6.71
N GLY A 109 -20.46 -5.91 -5.72
CA GLY A 109 -21.58 -6.84 -5.84
C GLY A 109 -21.23 -8.20 -6.45
N SER A 110 -20.07 -8.34 -7.10
CA SER A 110 -19.52 -9.61 -7.57
C SER A 110 -18.00 -9.57 -7.67
N GLU A 111 -17.36 -10.74 -7.65
CA GLU A 111 -15.91 -10.83 -7.83
C GLU A 111 -15.48 -10.42 -9.23
N GLU A 112 -16.29 -10.73 -10.25
CA GLU A 112 -16.03 -10.34 -11.64
C GLU A 112 -16.07 -8.81 -11.81
N ALA A 113 -17.08 -8.16 -11.22
CA ALA A 113 -17.19 -6.70 -11.24
C ALA A 113 -16.01 -6.04 -10.50
N TYR A 114 -15.58 -6.62 -9.38
CA TYR A 114 -14.40 -6.14 -8.66
C TYR A 114 -13.13 -6.26 -9.49
N ARG A 115 -12.91 -7.40 -10.15
CA ARG A 115 -11.75 -7.61 -11.04
C ARG A 115 -11.79 -6.69 -12.26
N GLN A 116 -12.97 -6.44 -12.83
CA GLN A 116 -13.15 -5.49 -13.93
C GLN A 116 -12.80 -4.06 -13.47
N ARG A 117 -13.31 -3.61 -12.31
CA ARG A 117 -12.93 -2.31 -11.75
C ARG A 117 -11.43 -2.16 -11.55
N ILE A 118 -10.75 -3.17 -10.99
CA ILE A 118 -9.29 -3.13 -10.86
C ILE A 118 -8.60 -3.03 -12.22
N ARG A 119 -9.07 -3.78 -13.23
CA ARG A 119 -8.52 -3.72 -14.58
C ARG A 119 -8.74 -2.36 -15.21
N GLU A 120 -9.95 -1.80 -15.10
CA GLU A 120 -10.26 -0.46 -15.60
C GLU A 120 -9.43 0.61 -14.90
N GLU A 121 -9.22 0.52 -13.59
CA GLU A 121 -8.34 1.43 -12.84
C GLU A 121 -6.87 1.29 -13.30
N ALA A 122 -6.39 0.08 -13.51
CA ALA A 122 -5.05 -0.17 -14.04
C ALA A 122 -4.90 0.35 -15.48
N GLU A 123 -5.93 0.17 -16.32
CA GLU A 123 -5.98 0.65 -17.69
C GLU A 123 -6.01 2.18 -17.75
N ARG A 124 -6.85 2.83 -16.92
CA ARG A 124 -6.89 4.29 -16.76
C ARG A 124 -5.56 4.84 -16.24
N ALA A 125 -4.90 4.15 -15.32
CA ALA A 125 -3.57 4.54 -14.85
C ALA A 125 -2.47 4.34 -15.89
N SER A 126 -2.67 3.43 -16.85
CA SER A 126 -1.70 3.10 -17.91
C SER A 126 -1.89 3.87 -19.22
N THR A 127 -3.05 4.53 -19.39
CA THR A 127 -3.38 5.28 -20.60
C THR A 127 -3.18 6.78 -20.36
N PRO A 128 -2.32 7.46 -21.13
CA PRO A 128 -2.17 8.91 -21.03
C PRO A 128 -3.47 9.61 -21.44
N GLN A 129 -4.04 10.42 -20.55
CA GLN A 129 -5.21 11.24 -20.84
C GLN A 129 -4.78 12.66 -21.19
N PRO A 130 -5.18 13.23 -22.33
CA PRO A 130 -4.82 14.60 -22.67
C PRO A 130 -5.52 15.58 -21.72
N VAL A 131 -4.77 16.55 -21.21
CA VAL A 131 -5.24 17.66 -20.34
C VAL A 131 -4.95 19.02 -20.99
N GLY A 132 -4.98 19.03 -22.32
CA GLY A 132 -4.81 20.21 -23.14
C GLY A 132 -3.34 20.59 -23.36
N VAL A 133 -3.09 21.89 -23.51
CA VAL A 133 -1.76 22.44 -23.75
C VAL A 133 -1.23 23.19 -22.53
N LEU A 134 0.08 23.24 -22.38
CA LEU A 134 0.76 23.99 -21.33
C LEU A 134 0.54 25.50 -21.50
N VAL A 135 -0.15 26.13 -20.56
CA VAL A 135 -0.45 27.58 -20.59
C VAL A 135 0.60 28.37 -19.80
N SER A 136 0.88 27.93 -18.57
CA SER A 136 1.80 28.63 -17.68
C SER A 136 2.49 27.69 -16.69
N ILE A 137 3.63 28.15 -16.18
CA ILE A 137 4.42 27.45 -15.17
C ILE A 137 4.74 28.48 -14.09
N SER A 138 4.38 28.17 -12.85
CA SER A 138 4.71 28.98 -11.68
C SER A 138 5.53 28.14 -10.70
N ILE A 139 6.78 28.55 -10.49
CA ILE A 139 7.70 27.85 -9.60
C ILE A 139 7.46 28.31 -8.17
N ALA A 140 6.99 27.40 -7.32
CA ALA A 140 6.90 27.59 -5.88
C ALA A 140 8.15 26.99 -5.22
N LYS A 141 9.15 27.84 -4.94
CA LYS A 141 10.28 27.41 -4.11
C LYS A 141 9.78 27.21 -2.68
N GLY A 142 9.78 25.95 -2.26
CA GLY A 142 9.65 25.61 -0.85
C GLY A 142 10.87 26.10 -0.03
N GLY A 143 10.70 26.27 1.28
CA GLY A 143 11.78 26.64 2.21
C GLY A 143 12.90 25.60 2.29
N ALA A 144 13.93 25.87 3.10
CA ALA A 144 15.19 25.11 3.14
C ALA A 144 15.08 23.58 3.41
N LEU A 145 13.92 23.09 3.84
CA LEU A 145 13.65 21.67 4.14
C LEU A 145 12.57 21.04 3.24
N SER A 146 12.00 21.79 2.29
CA SER A 146 10.95 21.27 1.39
C SER A 146 11.46 21.16 -0.04
N SER A 147 11.02 20.12 -0.74
CA SER A 147 11.23 19.98 -2.18
C SER A 147 10.65 21.18 -2.93
N SER A 148 11.36 21.67 -3.95
CA SER A 148 10.79 22.64 -4.89
C SER A 148 9.53 22.07 -5.52
N GLU A 149 8.47 22.88 -5.61
CA GLU A 149 7.23 22.50 -6.27
C GLU A 149 7.01 23.42 -7.46
N THR A 150 6.34 22.92 -8.49
CA THR A 150 5.95 23.73 -9.63
C THR A 150 4.47 23.56 -9.91
N LEU A 151 3.75 24.67 -10.02
CA LEU A 151 2.37 24.69 -10.48
C LEU A 151 2.39 24.78 -12.01
N VAL A 152 1.82 23.77 -12.66
CA VAL A 152 1.65 23.68 -14.11
C VAL A 152 0.19 23.96 -14.43
N GLU A 153 -0.06 25.04 -15.17
CA GLU A 153 -1.38 25.40 -15.66
C GLU A 153 -1.54 24.89 -17.09
N THR A 154 -2.61 24.14 -17.33
CA THR A 154 -3.01 23.63 -18.64
C THR A 154 -4.32 24.26 -19.07
N ALA A 155 -4.72 24.06 -20.33
CA ALA A 155 -6.00 24.56 -20.84
C ALA A 155 -7.21 24.01 -20.06
N ASP A 156 -7.08 22.81 -19.49
CA ASP A 156 -8.17 22.09 -18.83
C ASP A 156 -8.06 22.07 -17.29
N GLY A 157 -6.98 22.59 -16.70
CA GLY A 157 -6.81 22.60 -15.25
C GLY A 157 -5.43 23.01 -14.73
N PHE A 158 -5.20 22.75 -13.45
CA PHE A 158 -3.94 23.06 -12.75
C PHE A 158 -3.40 21.81 -12.06
N PHE A 159 -2.09 21.61 -12.13
CA PHE A 159 -1.40 20.47 -11.53
C PHE A 159 -0.20 20.96 -10.72
N ARG A 160 -0.05 20.52 -9.47
CA ARG A 160 1.21 20.72 -8.73
C ARG A 160 2.10 19.51 -8.94
N VAL A 161 3.31 19.76 -9.40
CA VAL A 161 4.31 18.73 -9.63
C VAL A 161 5.54 18.92 -8.74
N SER A 162 6.15 17.81 -8.37
CA SER A 162 7.39 17.79 -7.61
C SER A 162 8.58 18.15 -8.50
N GLY A 163 9.44 19.03 -8.01
CA GLY A 163 10.64 19.50 -8.68
C GLY A 163 10.43 20.75 -9.51
N LEU A 164 11.51 21.18 -10.17
CA LEU A 164 11.51 22.30 -11.10
C LEU A 164 11.16 21.80 -12.50
N VAL A 165 10.11 22.36 -13.08
CA VAL A 165 9.78 22.14 -14.49
C VAL A 165 10.63 23.09 -15.32
N ASP A 166 11.72 22.57 -15.88
CA ASP A 166 12.59 23.30 -16.81
C ASP A 166 12.52 22.65 -18.20
N THR A 167 12.90 23.39 -19.24
CA THR A 167 13.06 22.95 -20.64
C THR A 167 11.78 22.60 -21.42
N VAL A 168 10.60 22.91 -20.90
CA VAL A 168 9.30 22.75 -21.59
C VAL A 168 8.79 24.10 -22.11
N LYS A 169 8.08 24.10 -23.24
CA LYS A 169 7.58 25.31 -23.89
C LYS A 169 6.08 25.46 -23.72
N LYS A 170 5.62 26.70 -23.54
CA LYS A 170 4.19 27.02 -23.61
C LYS A 170 3.60 26.53 -24.94
N GLY A 171 2.41 25.95 -24.88
CA GLY A 171 1.73 25.32 -26.01
C GLY A 171 2.06 23.84 -26.21
N GLU A 172 3.01 23.26 -25.46
CA GLU A 172 3.26 21.82 -25.54
C GLU A 172 2.07 21.00 -25.01
N PRO A 173 1.76 19.85 -25.63
CA PRO A 173 0.68 18.99 -25.18
C PRO A 173 1.00 18.41 -23.81
N VAL A 174 -0.01 18.33 -22.95
CA VAL A 174 0.11 17.78 -21.61
C VAL A 174 -0.81 16.57 -21.47
N PHE A 175 -0.29 15.50 -20.87
CA PHE A 175 -1.02 14.28 -20.59
C PHE A 175 -0.89 13.90 -19.11
N VAL A 176 -1.95 13.37 -18.53
CA VAL A 176 -1.94 12.73 -17.21
C VAL A 176 -1.81 11.23 -17.39
N LEU A 177 -0.84 10.61 -16.71
CA LEU A 177 -0.64 9.17 -16.67
C LEU A 177 -0.48 8.73 -15.21
N GLY A 178 -1.56 8.23 -14.60
CA GLY A 178 -1.59 7.93 -13.17
C GLY A 178 -1.22 9.16 -12.32
N ASN A 179 -0.19 9.04 -11.47
CA ASN A 179 0.35 10.16 -10.68
C ASN A 179 1.45 10.95 -11.38
N SER A 180 1.53 10.86 -12.71
CA SER A 180 2.54 11.57 -13.49
C SER A 180 1.90 12.53 -14.49
N LEU A 181 2.50 13.70 -14.63
CA LEU A 181 2.21 14.66 -15.68
C LEU A 181 3.30 14.52 -16.76
N LEU A 182 2.87 14.26 -17.99
CA LEU A 182 3.73 14.18 -19.16
C LEU A 182 3.57 15.48 -19.96
N ILE A 183 4.65 16.23 -20.17
CA ILE A 183 4.63 17.48 -20.95
C ILE A 183 5.50 17.28 -22.19
N GLY A 184 4.96 17.62 -23.36
CA GLY A 184 5.62 17.46 -24.66
C GLY A 184 5.25 16.16 -25.39
N GLU A 185 5.79 16.00 -26.59
CA GLU A 185 5.49 14.89 -27.50
C GLU A 185 6.78 14.20 -28.00
N GLY A 186 6.71 12.88 -28.21
CA GLY A 186 7.82 12.08 -28.72
C GLY A 186 9.08 12.14 -27.85
N ASP A 187 10.24 12.31 -28.47
CA ASP A 187 11.56 12.33 -27.82
C ASP A 187 11.78 13.50 -26.85
N ARG A 188 10.86 14.47 -26.83
CA ARG A 188 10.90 15.64 -25.92
C ARG A 188 9.92 15.53 -24.76
N GLN A 189 9.19 14.43 -24.63
CA GLN A 189 8.24 14.22 -23.55
C GLN A 189 8.98 14.13 -22.20
N ARG A 190 8.60 14.98 -21.25
CA ARG A 190 9.13 15.01 -19.89
C ARG A 190 8.08 14.52 -18.90
N ARG A 191 8.50 13.74 -17.91
CA ARG A 191 7.63 13.18 -16.88
C ARG A 191 7.89 13.87 -15.55
N TYR A 192 6.83 14.36 -14.92
CA TYR A 192 6.85 14.98 -13.61
C TYR A 192 5.87 14.26 -12.68
N THR A 193 6.20 14.12 -11.40
CA THR A 193 5.29 13.49 -10.43
C THR A 193 4.31 14.52 -9.89
N VAL A 194 3.01 14.24 -10.01
CA VAL A 194 1.94 15.06 -9.44
C VAL A 194 1.88 14.82 -7.93
N ILE A 195 1.82 15.90 -7.15
CA ILE A 195 1.81 15.88 -5.68
C ILE A 195 0.51 16.38 -5.06
N SER A 196 -0.27 17.20 -5.77
CA SER A 196 -1.73 17.40 -5.61
C SER A 196 -2.24 18.40 -6.64
#